data_AF-T1D1H9-F1
#
_entry.id   AF-T1D1H9-F1
#
_cell.length_a   1.000
_cell.length_b   1.000
_cell.length_c   1.000
_cell.angle_alpha   90.00
_cell.angle_beta   90.00
_cell.angle_gamma   90.00
#
_symmetry.space_group_name_H-M   'P 1'
#
loop_
_entity.id
_entity.type
_entity.pdbx_description
1 polymer ?
#
loop_
_entity_poly.entity_id
_entity_poly.type
_entity_poly.pdbx_seq_one_letter_code
_entity_poly.pdbx_strand_id
1 'polypeptide(L)' 'EPVYQVVEVTLDGKISNKNINRRHLLKSSGLRPRDIRSVDPSLWLTNSMPSLLVREHAILLNLGSLRAI' A
#
# COMPACT_ATOMS: atom_id res chain seq x y z
N GLU A 1 -15.63 3.72 4.45
CA GLU A 1 -14.53 2.90 3.87
C GLU A 1 -13.20 3.39 4.42
N PRO A 2 -12.21 2.52 4.64
CA PRO A 2 -10.90 2.94 5.13
C PRO A 2 -10.24 3.91 4.12
N VAL A 3 -9.87 5.09 4.62
CA VAL A 3 -9.07 6.08 3.91
C VAL A 3 -7.66 5.98 4.45
N TYR A 4 -6.70 5.75 3.56
CA TYR A 4 -5.29 5.71 3.89
C TYR A 4 -4.69 7.10 3.66
N GLN A 5 -4.00 7.61 4.67
CA GLN A 5 -3.10 8.73 4.48
C GLN A 5 -1.75 8.17 4.05
N VAL A 6 -1.30 8.54 2.85
CA VAL A 6 -0.08 8.02 2.24
C VAL A 6 0.82 9.16 1.79
N VAL A 7 2.11 8.85 1.68
CA VAL A 7 3.08 9.67 0.99
C VAL A 7 3.17 9.16 -0.45
N GLU A 8 2.76 9.98 -1.42
CA GLU A 8 2.87 9.68 -2.84
C GLU A 8 4.19 10.24 -3.37
N VAL A 9 4.94 9.41 -4.08
CA VAL A 9 6.15 9.80 -4.80
C VAL A 9 5.85 9.67 -6.30
N THR A 10 5.95 10.78 -7.02
CA THR A 10 5.71 10.83 -8.47
C THR A 10 6.96 10.38 -9.25
N LEU A 11 6.81 10.15 -10.55
CA LEU A 11 7.92 9.73 -11.43
C LEU A 11 9.07 10.75 -11.50
N ASP A 12 8.79 12.03 -11.29
CA ASP A 12 9.79 13.12 -11.18
C ASP A 12 10.34 13.28 -9.76
N GLY A 13 10.00 12.37 -8.84
CA GLY A 13 10.51 12.34 -7.46
C GLY A 13 9.86 13.35 -6.52
N LYS A 14 8.77 14.03 -6.92
CA LYS A 14 8.05 14.92 -6.01
C LYS A 14 7.25 14.13 -4.99
N ILE A 15 7.25 14.65 -3.77
CA ILE A 15 6.62 14.03 -2.60
C ILE A 15 5.40 14.84 -2.20
N SER A 16 4.27 14.18 -1.97
CA SER A 16 3.07 14.83 -1.43
C SER A 16 2.29 13.90 -0.50
N ASN A 17 1.57 14.49 0.46
CA ASN A 17 0.64 13.75 1.30
C ASN A 17 -0.70 13.62 0.58
N LYS A 18 -1.27 12.43 0.55
CA LYS A 18 -2.53 12.14 -0.15
C LYS A 18 -3.41 11.23 0.67
N ASN A 19 -4.70 11.52 0.63
CA ASN A 19 -5.73 10.63 1.17
C ASN A 19 -6.27 9.77 0.03
N ILE A 20 -6.18 8.45 0.16
CA ILE A 20 -6.65 7.50 -0.84
C ILE A 20 -7.60 6.48 -0.22
N ASN A 21 -8.74 6.27 -0.86
CA ASN A 21 -9.66 5.19 -0.47
C ASN A 21 -9.14 3.85 -1.03
N ARG A 22 -9.24 2.78 -0.22
CA ARG A 22 -8.93 1.40 -0.64
C ARG A 22 -9.52 1.02 -2.00
N ARG A 23 -10.79 1.36 -2.28
CA ARG A 23 -11.44 1.03 -3.56
C ARG A 23 -10.74 1.71 -4.73
N HIS A 24 -10.37 2.97 -4.57
CA HIS A 24 -9.65 3.73 -5.60
C HIS A 24 -8.25 3.14 -5.83
N LEU A 25 -7.53 2.83 -4.76
CA LEU A 25 -6.21 2.19 -4.82
C LEU A 25 -6.26 0.85 -5.58
N LEU A 26 -7.22 -0.02 -5.27
CA LEU A 26 -7.40 -1.30 -5.99
C LEU A 26 -7.68 -1.10 -7.48
N LYS A 27 -8.54 -0.12 -7.80
CA LYS A 27 -8.91 0.17 -9.19
C LYS A 27 -7.74 0.73 -10.01
N SER A 28 -6.90 1.57 -9.41
CA SER A 28 -5.78 2.21 -10.12
C SER A 28 -4.53 1.34 -10.23
N SER A 29 -4.30 0.42 -9.28
CA SER A 29 -3.08 -0.39 -9.22
C SER A 29 -3.20 -1.78 -9.83
N GLY A 30 -4.42 -2.24 -10.15
CA GLY A 30 -4.67 -3.61 -10.62
C GLY A 30 -4.46 -4.68 -9.53
N LEU A 31 -4.26 -4.28 -8.28
CA LEU A 31 -4.06 -5.18 -7.15
C LEU A 31 -5.36 -5.87 -6.76
N ARG A 32 -5.24 -7.11 -6.26
CA ARG A 32 -6.39 -7.82 -5.68
C ARG A 32 -6.58 -7.41 -4.22
N PRO A 33 -7.82 -7.49 -3.67
CA PRO A 33 -8.06 -7.19 -2.25
C PRO A 33 -7.17 -7.96 -1.28
N ARG A 34 -6.72 -9.16 -1.66
CA ARG A 34 -5.79 -10.00 -0.88
C ARG A 34 -4.36 -9.48 -0.86
N ASP A 35 -3.94 -8.77 -1.92
CA ASP A 35 -2.58 -8.25 -2.04
C ASP A 35 -2.40 -7.09 -1.06
N ILE A 36 -3.34 -6.15 -1.02
CA ILE A 36 -3.29 -4.98 -0.11
C ILE A 36 -3.23 -5.38 1.37
N ARG A 37 -3.71 -6.57 1.75
CA ARG A 37 -3.67 -7.01 3.16
C ARG A 37 -2.23 -7.08 3.70
N SER A 38 -1.22 -7.29 2.85
CA SER A 38 0.19 -7.28 3.29
C SER A 38 0.65 -5.92 3.82
N VAL A 39 0.05 -4.83 3.32
CA VAL A 39 0.44 -3.45 3.59
C VAL A 39 -0.65 -2.63 4.27
N ASP A 40 -1.81 -3.20 4.55
CA ASP A 40 -2.94 -2.51 5.18
C ASP A 40 -2.63 -2.12 6.63
N PRO A 41 -2.57 -0.82 6.98
CA PRO A 41 -2.21 -0.38 8.33
C PRO A 41 -3.24 -0.79 9.39
N SER A 42 -4.50 -1.03 9.01
CA SER A 42 -5.52 -1.52 9.95
C SER A 42 -5.24 -2.94 10.46
N LEU A 43 -4.36 -3.69 9.79
CA LEU A 43 -4.01 -5.07 10.13
C LEU A 43 -2.69 -5.18 10.91
N TRP A 44 -2.15 -4.09 11.45
CA TRP A 44 -0.86 -4.08 12.18
C TRP A 44 -0.72 -5.16 13.24
N LEU A 45 -1.75 -5.39 14.06
CA LEU A 45 -1.71 -6.37 15.15
C LEU A 45 -1.65 -7.83 14.66
N THR A 46 -2.12 -8.10 13.44
CA THR A 46 -2.21 -9.48 12.90
C THR A 46 -1.22 -9.73 11.76
N ASN A 47 -0.55 -8.69 11.27
CA ASN A 47 0.32 -8.75 10.10
C ASN A 47 1.63 -7.97 10.33
N SER A 48 2.41 -8.43 11.30
CA SER A 48 3.72 -7.88 11.69
C SER A 48 4.91 -8.58 11.02
N MET A 49 4.70 -9.71 10.33
CA MET A 49 5.79 -10.38 9.61
C MET A 49 6.27 -9.54 8.43
N PRO A 50 7.61 -9.41 8.25
CA PRO A 50 8.15 -8.73 7.09
C PRO A 50 7.79 -9.50 5.81
N SER A 51 7.43 -8.78 4.75
CA SER A 51 7.07 -9.38 3.47
C SER A 51 7.39 -8.49 2.28
N LEU A 52 7.70 -9.14 1.16
CA LEU A 52 7.89 -8.54 -0.16
C LEU A 52 7.01 -9.32 -1.15
N LEU A 53 6.05 -8.63 -1.76
CA LEU A 53 5.12 -9.23 -2.70
C LEU A 53 5.29 -8.60 -4.07
N VAL A 54 5.76 -9.39 -5.03
CA VAL A 54 5.95 -8.94 -6.41
C VAL A 54 4.70 -9.25 -7.23
N ARG A 55 4.20 -8.23 -7.93
CA ARG A 55 3.12 -8.31 -8.93
C ARG A 55 3.64 -7.76 -10.25
N GLU A 56 2.87 -7.96 -11.31
CA GLU A 56 3.27 -7.58 -12.67
C GLU A 56 3.60 -6.08 -12.79
N HIS A 57 2.84 -5.21 -12.12
CA HIS A 57 2.97 -3.75 -12.20
C HIS A 57 3.12 -3.07 -10.83
N ALA A 58 3.47 -3.83 -9.77
CA ALA A 58 3.57 -3.29 -8.41
C ALA A 58 4.46 -4.16 -7.50
N ILE A 59 5.07 -3.53 -6.49
CA ILE A 59 5.84 -4.22 -5.46
C ILE A 59 5.30 -3.79 -4.09
N LEU A 60 4.69 -4.71 -3.35
CA LEU A 60 4.20 -4.41 -2.01
C LEU A 60 5.24 -4.80 -0.97
N LEU A 61 5.57 -3.87 -0.08
CA LEU A 61 6.59 -4.03 0.95
C LEU A 61 5.98 -3.80 2.33
N ASN A 62 6.22 -4.73 3.26
CA ASN A 62 5.94 -4.56 4.69
C ASN A 62 7.22 -4.87 5.47
N LEU A 63 7.80 -3.85 6.11
CA LEU A 63 8.95 -3.97 6.99
C LEU A 63 8.60 -3.36 8.36
N GLY A 64 7.47 -3.79 8.93
CA GLY A 64 6.97 -3.29 10.21
C GLY A 64 6.24 -1.95 10.05
N SER A 65 6.90 -0.88 10.48
CA SER A 65 6.36 0.49 10.40
C SER A 65 6.40 1.06 8.97
N LEU A 66 7.29 0.55 8.12
CA LEU A 66 7.34 0.90 6.71
C LEU A 66 6.44 -0.02 5.89
N ARG A 67 5.48 0.58 5.16
CA ARG A 67 4.58 -0.10 4.24
C ARG A 67 4.48 0.69 2.94
N ALA A 68 4.71 0.03 1.80
CA ALA A 68 4.79 0.69 0.51
C ALA A 68 4.22 -0.20 -0.61
N ILE A 69 3.86 0.44 -1.73
CA ILE A 69 3.38 -0.16 -2.98
C ILE A 69 4.17 0.46 -4.14
#